data_AF-A0A399ZZQ8-F1
#
_entry.id   AF-A0A399ZZQ8-F1
#
_cell.length_a   1.000
_cell.length_b   1.000
_cell.length_c   1.000
_cell.angle_alpha   90.00
_cell.angle_beta   90.00
_cell.angle_gamma   90.00
#
_symmetry.space_group_name_H-M   'P 1'
#
loop_
_entity.id
_entity.type
_entity.pdbx_description
1 polymer ?
#
loop_
_entity_poly.entity_id
_entity_poly.type
_entity_poly.pdbx_seq_one_letter_code
_entity_poly.pdbx_strand_id
1 'polypeptide(L)'
;MLTLFLTVLIPAVAFAQGKSGVTPQVISLPSGPGSLEGLGETFEPNLSTGTSSYPVKFTAAPGRLGFQPQISLNYDGGNANGPWGMGWKLSVPSIQRRTEDGLPSYDDSQDQFIYSSGEKLVPLSNGTYRFENESSFMRFRR
;
A
#
# COMPACT_ATOMS: atom_id res chain seq x y z
N MET A 1 -41.41 -17.08 58.48
CA MET A 1 -40.17 -17.05 57.69
C MET A 1 -40.35 -17.97 56.49
N LEU A 2 -40.77 -17.42 55.34
CA LEU A 2 -40.19 -17.63 54.01
C LEU A 2 -41.12 -16.97 52.96
N THR A 3 -40.63 -15.90 52.35
CA THR A 3 -41.29 -15.07 51.34
C THR A 3 -41.06 -15.71 49.97
N LEU A 4 -42.07 -15.83 49.11
CA LEU A 4 -41.90 -16.23 47.71
C LEU A 4 -42.43 -15.13 46.79
N PHE A 5 -41.51 -14.40 46.15
CA PHE A 5 -41.77 -13.37 45.15
C PHE A 5 -42.17 -14.03 43.82
N LEU A 6 -43.32 -13.64 43.26
CA LEU A 6 -43.76 -14.03 41.92
C LEU A 6 -43.38 -12.91 40.93
N THR A 7 -42.36 -13.15 40.10
CA THR A 7 -41.93 -12.25 39.03
C THR A 7 -42.86 -12.38 37.82
N VAL A 8 -43.49 -11.27 37.42
CA VAL A 8 -44.30 -11.17 36.19
C VAL A 8 -43.39 -10.86 35.01
N LEU A 9 -43.43 -11.72 33.99
CA LEU A 9 -42.69 -11.61 32.73
C LEU A 9 -43.46 -10.68 31.76
N ILE A 10 -42.86 -9.56 31.36
CA ILE A 10 -43.40 -8.67 30.32
C ILE A 10 -42.97 -9.23 28.94
N PRO A 11 -43.86 -9.36 27.94
CA PRO A 11 -43.45 -9.74 26.61
C PRO A 11 -42.81 -8.54 25.90
N ALA A 12 -41.57 -8.70 25.44
CA ALA A 12 -40.96 -7.74 24.53
C ALA A 12 -41.66 -7.83 23.17
N VAL A 13 -42.41 -6.79 22.80
CA VAL A 13 -42.92 -6.65 21.44
C VAL A 13 -41.75 -6.22 20.55
N ALA A 14 -41.16 -7.18 19.84
CA ALA A 14 -40.19 -6.90 18.78
C ALA A 14 -40.95 -6.40 17.54
N PHE A 15 -40.74 -5.14 17.15
CA PHE A 15 -41.19 -4.65 15.86
C PHE A 15 -40.32 -5.24 14.75
N ALA A 16 -40.92 -6.06 13.88
CA ALA A 16 -40.28 -6.56 12.68
C ALA A 16 -40.23 -5.45 11.61
N GLN A 17 -39.05 -4.88 11.33
CA GLN A 17 -38.80 -4.15 10.08
C GLN A 17 -38.61 -5.17 8.96
N GLY A 18 -39.72 -5.59 8.34
CA GLY A 18 -39.70 -6.45 7.17
C GLY A 18 -39.19 -5.73 5.92
N LYS A 19 -37.87 -5.65 5.74
CA LYS A 19 -37.25 -5.50 4.42
C LYS A 19 -36.84 -6.89 3.91
N SER A 20 -37.83 -7.64 3.43
CA SER A 20 -37.56 -8.86 2.68
C SER A 20 -37.10 -8.47 1.27
N GLY A 21 -35.90 -8.91 0.92
CA GLY A 21 -35.27 -8.77 -0.38
C GLY A 21 -34.31 -9.93 -0.59
N VAL A 22 -34.86 -11.15 -0.59
CA VAL A 22 -34.13 -12.42 -0.79
C VAL A 22 -33.77 -12.59 -2.28
N THR A 23 -33.11 -11.59 -2.85
CA THR A 23 -32.31 -11.71 -4.07
C THR A 23 -30.91 -11.20 -3.72
N PRO A 24 -29.82 -11.93 -4.05
CA PRO A 24 -28.47 -11.69 -3.54
C PRO A 24 -27.77 -10.36 -3.94
N GLN A 25 -28.52 -9.33 -4.37
CA GLN A 25 -28.00 -7.99 -4.65
C GLN A 25 -28.99 -6.91 -4.20
N VAL A 26 -29.10 -6.68 -2.88
CA VAL A 26 -29.73 -5.45 -2.38
C VAL A 26 -28.78 -4.30 -2.65
N ILE A 27 -29.09 -3.47 -3.65
CA ILE A 27 -28.37 -2.23 -3.96
C ILE A 27 -28.73 -1.22 -2.87
N SER A 28 -27.88 -1.11 -1.84
CA SER A 28 -27.98 -0.04 -0.84
C SER A 28 -27.42 1.26 -1.43
N LEU A 29 -28.16 2.35 -1.29
CA LEU A 29 -27.62 3.68 -1.57
C LEU A 29 -26.43 3.95 -0.62
N PRO A 30 -25.31 4.52 -1.11
CA PRO A 30 -24.22 4.91 -0.24
C PRO A 30 -24.75 5.98 0.73
N SER A 31 -24.75 5.66 2.02
CA SER A 31 -24.96 6.66 3.07
C SER A 31 -23.77 7.61 3.05
N GLY A 32 -23.97 8.83 2.55
CA GLY A 32 -22.90 9.82 2.45
C GLY A 32 -22.32 10.16 3.83
N PRO A 33 -20.99 10.05 4.04
CA PRO A 33 -20.36 10.54 5.26
C PRO A 33 -20.43 12.08 5.30
N GLY A 34 -20.67 12.64 6.49
CA GLY A 34 -20.69 14.09 6.75
C GLY A 34 -19.33 14.68 7.10
N SER A 35 -18.24 13.94 6.90
CA SER A 35 -16.86 14.39 7.15
C SER A 35 -16.14 14.70 5.84
N LEU A 36 -15.50 15.86 5.76
CA LEU A 36 -14.49 16.17 4.75
C LEU A 36 -13.18 15.53 5.22
N GLU A 37 -12.93 14.28 4.82
CA GLU A 37 -11.61 13.70 4.97
C GLU A 37 -10.71 14.22 3.84
N GLY A 38 -9.61 14.91 4.20
CA GLY A 38 -8.55 15.27 3.26
C GLY A 38 -7.75 14.03 2.83
N LEU A 39 -6.65 14.22 2.10
CA LEU A 39 -5.80 13.13 1.60
C LEU A 39 -5.01 12.39 2.71
N GLY A 40 -5.34 12.57 4.00
CA GLY A 40 -4.68 11.89 5.12
C GLY A 40 -3.17 12.15 5.16
N GLU A 41 -2.77 13.33 4.71
CA GLU A 41 -1.39 13.67 4.41
C GLU A 41 -0.53 13.66 5.68
N THR A 42 0.28 12.61 5.84
CA THR A 42 1.08 12.41 7.05
C THR A 42 2.52 12.78 6.74
N PHE A 43 3.00 13.85 7.36
CA PHE A 43 4.40 14.22 7.34
C PHE A 43 5.21 13.24 8.19
N GLU A 44 6.22 12.61 7.61
CA GLU A 44 7.08 11.64 8.29
C GLU A 44 8.54 12.11 8.27
N PRO A 45 9.13 12.46 9.44
CA PRO A 45 10.53 12.85 9.52
C PRO A 45 11.45 11.62 9.44
N ASN A 46 12.46 11.67 8.58
CA ASN A 46 13.54 10.68 8.57
C ASN A 46 14.63 11.11 9.56
N LEU A 47 14.67 10.46 10.72
CA LEU A 47 15.60 10.80 11.81
C LEU A 47 17.07 10.52 11.48
N SER A 48 17.36 9.65 10.52
CA SER A 48 18.74 9.32 10.16
C SER A 48 19.36 10.32 9.19
N THR A 49 18.57 10.84 8.25
CA THR A 49 19.03 11.77 7.20
C THR A 49 18.67 13.22 7.51
N GLY A 50 17.73 13.46 8.42
CA GLY A 50 17.16 14.78 8.69
C GLY A 50 16.23 15.28 7.58
N THR A 51 15.86 14.44 6.62
CA THR A 51 14.92 14.79 5.55
C THR A 51 13.47 14.60 6.00
N SER A 52 12.55 15.27 5.32
CA SER A 52 11.12 15.04 5.48
C SER A 52 10.59 14.21 4.32
N SER A 53 9.69 13.28 4.62
CA SER A 53 8.96 12.51 3.64
C SER A 53 7.46 12.77 3.73
N TYR A 54 6.80 12.74 2.57
CA TYR A 54 5.38 13.06 2.46
C TYR A 54 4.75 12.25 1.31
N PRO A 55 3.90 11.25 1.61
CA PRO A 55 3.26 10.42 0.61
C PRO A 55 1.84 10.91 0.25
N VAL A 56 1.59 11.14 -1.04
CA VAL A 56 0.25 11.34 -1.61
C VAL A 56 -0.22 10.05 -2.27
N LYS A 57 -1.19 9.37 -1.67
CA LYS A 57 -1.72 8.11 -2.20
C LYS A 57 -2.83 8.38 -3.21
N PHE A 58 -2.77 7.71 -4.36
CA PHE A 58 -3.85 7.71 -5.33
C PHE A 58 -4.76 6.51 -5.09
N THR A 59 -6.05 6.78 -4.85
CA THR A 59 -7.05 5.73 -4.72
C THR A 59 -7.56 5.37 -6.12
N ALA A 60 -7.13 4.23 -6.63
CA ALA A 60 -7.73 3.62 -7.82
C ALA A 60 -9.08 3.00 -7.46
N ALA A 61 -10.03 3.01 -8.41
CA ALA A 61 -11.28 2.30 -8.25
C ALA A 61 -11.02 0.81 -7.96
N PRO A 62 -11.82 0.14 -7.10
CA PRO A 62 -11.63 -1.26 -6.79
C PRO A 62 -11.63 -2.10 -8.07
N GLY A 63 -10.54 -2.86 -8.29
CA GLY A 63 -10.45 -3.76 -9.42
C GLY A 63 -11.20 -5.07 -9.18
N ARG A 64 -11.19 -5.95 -10.18
CA ARG A 64 -11.75 -7.29 -10.03
C ARG A 64 -11.04 -8.01 -8.88
N LEU A 65 -11.81 -8.59 -7.96
CA LEU A 65 -11.28 -9.28 -6.77
C LEU A 65 -10.38 -8.39 -5.89
N GLY A 66 -10.51 -7.06 -5.94
CA GLY A 66 -9.64 -6.15 -5.18
C GLY A 66 -8.21 -6.08 -5.72
N PHE A 67 -8.00 -6.44 -6.98
CA PHE A 67 -6.74 -6.24 -7.68
C PHE A 67 -6.72 -4.89 -8.37
N GLN A 68 -6.14 -3.89 -7.70
CA GLN A 68 -5.92 -2.56 -8.25
C GLN A 68 -4.47 -2.12 -8.04
N PRO A 69 -3.94 -1.23 -8.90
CA PRO A 69 -2.63 -0.65 -8.66
C PRO A 69 -2.64 0.20 -7.40
N GLN A 70 -1.60 0.06 -6.60
CA GLN A 70 -1.31 0.96 -5.49
C GLN A 70 -0.19 1.90 -5.93
N ILE A 71 -0.52 3.16 -6.13
CA ILE A 71 0.42 4.18 -6.59
C ILE A 71 0.37 5.34 -5.60
N SER A 72 1.54 5.82 -5.20
CA SER A 72 1.71 7.07 -4.47
C SER A 72 2.76 7.96 -5.13
N LEU A 73 2.55 9.25 -5.01
CA LEU A 73 3.55 10.27 -5.28
C LEU A 73 4.20 10.62 -3.95
N ASN A 74 5.50 10.35 -3.80
CA ASN A 74 6.22 10.52 -2.55
C ASN A 74 7.22 11.65 -2.69
N TYR A 75 7.16 12.62 -1.79
CA TYR A 75 8.19 13.63 -1.61
C TYR A 75 9.21 13.12 -0.60
N ASP A 76 10.50 13.34 -0.89
CA ASP A 76 11.59 13.28 0.09
C ASP A 76 12.51 14.48 -0.17
N GLY A 77 12.84 15.24 0.88
CA GLY A 77 13.75 16.38 0.76
C GLY A 77 15.16 16.02 0.26
N GLY A 78 15.57 14.76 0.35
CA GLY A 78 16.84 14.25 -0.17
C GLY A 78 16.79 13.80 -1.64
N ASN A 79 15.61 13.74 -2.27
CA ASN A 79 15.49 13.30 -3.66
C ASN A 79 15.90 14.40 -4.66
N ALA A 80 16.51 13.97 -5.76
CA ALA A 80 16.90 14.85 -6.85
C ALA A 80 15.69 15.34 -7.68
N ASN A 81 15.98 16.12 -8.74
CA ASN A 81 14.97 16.51 -9.71
C ASN A 81 14.54 15.34 -10.60
N GLY A 82 13.26 15.30 -10.96
CA GLY A 82 12.69 14.26 -11.81
C GLY A 82 11.45 14.73 -12.56
N PRO A 83 10.77 13.82 -13.28
CA PRO A 83 9.60 14.16 -14.11
C PRO A 83 8.43 14.77 -13.34
N TRP A 84 8.38 14.56 -12.03
CA TRP A 84 7.32 15.03 -11.14
C TRP A 84 7.71 16.27 -10.33
N GLY A 85 8.87 16.86 -10.64
CA GLY A 85 9.47 17.96 -9.90
C GLY A 85 10.57 17.53 -8.94
N MET A 86 11.18 18.51 -8.28
CA MET A 86 12.24 18.29 -7.30
C MET A 86 11.69 17.64 -6.04
N GLY A 87 12.39 16.61 -5.53
CA GLY A 87 12.00 15.88 -4.33
C GLY A 87 10.93 14.81 -4.55
N TRP A 88 10.20 14.86 -5.67
CA TRP A 88 9.04 14.00 -5.95
C TRP A 88 9.40 12.75 -6.76
N LYS A 89 8.90 11.60 -6.32
CA LYS A 89 9.06 10.30 -7.01
C LYS A 89 7.78 9.47 -6.94
N LEU A 90 7.44 8.82 -8.06
CA LEU A 90 6.30 7.90 -8.13
C LEU A 90 6.70 6.51 -7.61
N SER A 91 5.84 5.85 -6.84
CA SER A 91 6.08 4.54 -6.21
C SER A 91 5.98 3.35 -7.17
N VAL A 92 6.60 3.44 -8.36
CA VAL A 92 6.56 2.36 -9.35
C VAL A 92 7.78 1.46 -9.17
N PRO A 93 7.60 0.14 -9.02
CA PRO A 93 8.71 -0.79 -8.92
C PRO A 93 9.49 -0.82 -10.25
N SER A 94 10.82 -0.77 -10.17
CA SER A 94 11.69 -0.81 -11.34
C SER A 94 13.01 -1.50 -11.03
N ILE A 95 13.66 -2.01 -12.09
CA ILE A 95 15.02 -2.56 -12.03
C ILE A 95 15.89 -1.71 -12.94
N GLN A 96 17.07 -1.32 -12.46
CA GLN A 96 18.00 -0.45 -13.16
C GLN A 96 19.42 -1.01 -13.06
N ARG A 97 20.29 -0.70 -14.02
CA ARG A 97 21.73 -0.96 -13.88
C ARG A 97 22.30 0.00 -12.84
N ARG A 98 23.19 -0.49 -11.99
CA ARG A 98 23.87 0.31 -10.97
C ARG A 98 24.88 1.23 -11.63
N THR A 99 24.87 2.51 -11.24
CA THR A 99 25.76 3.53 -11.81
C THR A 99 26.64 4.23 -10.76
N GLU A 100 26.60 3.78 -9.51
CA GLU A 100 27.34 4.39 -8.40
C GLU A 100 28.85 4.14 -8.48
N ASP A 101 29.24 2.94 -8.94
CA ASP A 101 30.65 2.52 -9.02
C ASP A 101 31.27 2.78 -10.41
N GLY A 102 30.53 3.42 -11.32
CA GLY A 102 30.97 3.69 -12.69
C GLY A 102 29.85 3.56 -13.71
N LEU A 103 30.20 3.79 -14.98
CA LEU A 103 29.26 3.63 -16.08
C LEU A 103 29.08 2.14 -16.42
N PRO A 104 27.83 1.68 -16.62
CA PRO A 104 27.58 0.32 -17.06
C PRO A 104 28.21 0.04 -18.42
N SER A 105 28.80 -1.14 -18.56
CA SER A 105 29.36 -1.64 -19.81
C SER A 105 28.29 -2.16 -20.77
N TYR A 106 27.05 -2.32 -20.28
CA TYR A 106 25.94 -3.00 -20.93
C TYR A 106 26.21 -4.48 -21.21
N ASP A 107 27.19 -5.07 -20.51
CA ASP A 107 27.40 -6.51 -20.42
C ASP A 107 26.76 -7.03 -19.12
N ASP A 108 25.72 -7.85 -19.24
CA ASP A 108 24.98 -8.40 -18.10
C ASP A 108 25.81 -9.34 -17.21
N SER A 109 26.95 -9.83 -17.70
CA SER A 109 27.86 -10.65 -16.91
C SER A 109 28.74 -9.83 -15.97
N GLN A 110 28.94 -8.54 -16.28
CA GLN A 110 29.82 -7.63 -15.54
C GLN A 110 29.01 -6.58 -14.75
N ASP A 111 27.89 -6.13 -15.32
CA ASP A 111 27.08 -5.07 -14.73
C ASP A 111 26.22 -5.58 -13.57
N GLN A 112 26.05 -4.72 -12.57
CA GLN A 112 25.18 -4.96 -11.43
C GLN A 112 23.81 -4.31 -11.62
N PHE A 113 22.78 -4.90 -11.01
CA PHE A 113 21.42 -4.37 -11.03
C PHE A 113 20.98 -3.97 -9.63
N ILE A 114 20.16 -2.93 -9.57
CA ILE A 114 19.49 -2.46 -8.35
C ILE A 114 17.98 -2.43 -8.56
N TYR A 115 17.25 -2.67 -7.50
CA TYR A 115 15.79 -2.46 -7.47
C TYR A 115 15.46 -1.02 -7.09
N SER A 116 14.23 -0.59 -7.35
CA SER A 116 13.76 0.78 -7.07
C SER A 116 13.86 1.21 -5.60
N SER A 117 14.03 0.26 -4.67
CA SER A 117 14.31 0.53 -3.25
C SER A 117 15.78 0.90 -2.96
N GLY A 118 16.67 0.78 -3.94
CA GLY A 118 18.11 0.94 -3.78
C GLY A 118 18.87 -0.36 -3.46
N GLU A 119 18.16 -1.47 -3.21
CA GLU A 119 18.79 -2.75 -2.90
C GLU A 119 19.42 -3.39 -4.13
N LYS A 120 20.64 -3.89 -3.97
CA LYS A 120 21.38 -4.60 -5.02
C LYS A 120 20.82 -5.99 -5.25
N LEU A 121 20.79 -6.39 -6.53
CA LEU A 121 20.38 -7.71 -6.97
C LEU A 121 21.60 -8.59 -7.23
N VAL A 122 21.62 -9.76 -6.61
CA VAL A 122 22.68 -10.76 -6.74
C VAL A 122 22.18 -11.93 -7.61
N PRO A 123 22.91 -12.31 -8.68
CA PRO A 123 22.54 -13.45 -9.50
C PRO A 123 22.80 -14.77 -8.77
N LEU A 124 21.94 -15.75 -9.03
CA LEU A 124 22.06 -17.12 -8.53
C LEU A 124 22.37 -18.09 -9.67
N SER A 125 22.91 -19.26 -9.32
CA SER A 125 23.28 -20.32 -10.27
C SER A 125 22.10 -20.85 -11.10
N ASN A 126 20.87 -20.63 -10.66
CA ASN A 126 19.65 -21.04 -11.34
C ASN A 126 19.07 -19.99 -12.31
N GLY A 127 19.81 -18.90 -12.59
CA GLY A 127 19.37 -17.83 -13.49
C GLY A 127 18.32 -16.88 -12.89
N THR A 128 18.14 -16.88 -11.58
CA THR A 128 17.30 -15.91 -10.87
C THR A 128 18.16 -14.92 -10.08
N TYR A 129 17.58 -13.79 -9.67
CA TYR A 129 18.22 -12.82 -8.80
C TYR A 129 17.47 -12.69 -7.49
N ARG A 130 18.19 -12.31 -6.43
CA ARG A 130 17.66 -11.96 -5.11
C ARG A 130 18.30 -10.69 -4.59
N PHE A 131 17.70 -10.09 -3.57
CA PHE A 131 18.34 -8.99 -2.86
C PHE A 131 19.61 -9.45 -2.17
N GLU A 132 20.61 -8.57 -2.13
CA GLU A 132 21.81 -8.75 -1.31
C GLU A 132 21.45 -8.80 0.18
N ASN A 133 20.61 -7.87 0.65
CA ASN A 133 20.02 -7.91 1.98
C ASN A 133 18.57 -8.43 1.89
N GLU A 134 18.34 -9.67 2.30
CA GLU A 134 17.06 -10.33 2.09
C GLU A 134 16.03 -9.98 3.18
N SER A 135 14.84 -9.54 2.78
CA SER A 135 13.72 -9.22 3.68
C SER A 135 12.38 -9.80 3.20
N SER A 136 12.04 -9.60 1.92
CA SER A 136 10.74 -9.98 1.35
C SER A 136 10.74 -11.32 0.58
N PHE A 137 11.89 -11.98 0.48
CA PHE A 137 12.09 -13.22 -0.29
C PHE A 137 11.59 -13.18 -1.74
N MET A 138 11.57 -11.97 -2.33
CA MET A 138 11.20 -11.78 -3.73
C MET A 138 12.23 -12.42 -4.65
N ARG A 139 11.75 -13.03 -5.73
CA ARG A 139 12.59 -13.59 -6.79
C ARG A 139 12.40 -12.79 -8.05
N PHE A 140 13.52 -12.42 -8.65
CA PHE A 140 13.53 -11.73 -9.93
C PHE A 140 14.03 -12.69 -11.00
N ARG A 141 13.40 -12.65 -12.16
CA ARG A 141 13.82 -13.37 -13.35
C ARG A 141 13.77 -12.40 -14.52
N ARG A 142 14.74 -12.54 -15.40
CA ARG A 142 14.73 -11.87 -16.70
C ARG A 142 13.71 -12.50 -17.64
#